data_AF-A0A4Y2PCI9-F1
#
_entry.id   AF-A0A4Y2PCI9-F1
#
_cell.length_a   1.000
_cell.length_b   1.000
_cell.length_c   1.000
_cell.angle_alpha   90.00
_cell.angle_beta   90.00
_cell.angle_gamma   90.00
#
_symmetry.space_group_name_H-M   'P 1'
#
loop_
_entity.id
_entity.type
_entity.pdbx_description
1 polymer ?
#
loop_
_entity_poly.entity_id
_entity_poly.type
_entity_poly.pdbx_seq_one_letter_code
_entity_poly.pdbx_strand_id
1 'polypeptide(L)'
;MGNEKSDELAKETITSTEAAVLTVPLPRSSSKQDLKHRALAKWQRRWDDGIHGHSTYEIIKKVGLRNHNWPRQLIQFITGHVPFPSYLFRFRKHPDNCCAFREPGTTFHYATKCHLTFSYHLKCPADQHIEAWLKSITNHRLLRNKIIDLLNFITSQEDLLKSEQPE
;
A
#
# COMPACT_ATOMS: atom_id res chain seq x y z
N MET A 1 7.24 39.62 32.67
CA MET A 1 7.95 39.06 33.85
C MET A 1 8.52 37.65 33.64
N GLY A 2 8.18 36.92 32.57
CA GLY A 2 8.70 35.55 32.37
C GLY A 2 10.17 35.44 31.90
N ASN A 3 10.66 36.42 31.12
CA ASN A 3 11.99 36.33 30.52
C ASN A 3 13.13 36.58 31.52
N GLU A 4 12.92 37.48 32.48
CA GLU A 4 13.92 37.83 33.51
C GLU A 4 14.16 36.65 34.45
N LYS A 5 13.07 36.01 34.91
CA LYS A 5 13.15 34.78 35.73
C LYS A 5 13.76 33.60 34.97
N SER A 6 13.52 33.52 33.66
CA SER A 6 14.14 32.49 32.82
C SER A 6 15.64 32.71 32.62
N ASP A 7 16.08 33.98 32.55
CA ASP A 7 17.49 34.35 32.38
C ASP A 7 18.28 34.18 33.70
N GLU A 8 17.66 34.52 34.84
CA GLU A 8 18.18 34.22 36.18
C GLU A 8 18.38 32.72 36.36
N LEU A 9 17.37 31.90 36.05
CA LEU A 9 17.46 30.43 36.15
C LEU A 9 18.50 29.84 35.19
N ALA A 10 18.66 30.39 33.98
CA ALA A 10 19.70 29.94 33.04
C ALA A 10 21.11 30.23 33.57
N LYS A 11 21.33 31.41 34.16
CA LYS A 11 22.61 31.79 34.78
C LYS A 11 22.91 30.92 36.01
N GLU A 12 21.92 30.65 36.84
CA GLU A 12 22.02 29.81 38.04
C GLU A 12 22.33 28.34 37.70
N THR A 13 21.78 27.83 36.59
CA THR A 13 22.07 26.47 36.09
C THR A 13 23.50 26.31 35.58
N ILE A 14 24.11 27.38 35.05
CA ILE A 14 25.49 27.37 34.55
C ILE A 14 26.51 27.44 35.71
N THR A 15 26.18 28.15 36.78
CA THR A 15 27.07 28.35 37.95
C THR A 15 26.91 27.28 39.02
N SER A 16 25.79 26.53 39.02
CA SER A 16 25.58 25.41 39.95
C SER A 16 26.43 24.20 39.55
N THR A 17 27.40 23.86 40.40
CA THR A 17 28.17 22.60 40.37
C THR A 17 27.31 21.37 40.74
N GLU A 18 26.08 21.59 41.20
CA GLU A 18 25.09 20.58 41.60
C GLU A 18 24.10 20.22 40.48
N ALA A 19 24.16 20.87 39.32
CA ALA A 19 23.35 20.47 38.18
C ALA A 19 23.75 19.05 37.79
N ALA A 20 22.94 18.06 38.19
CA ALA A 20 23.10 16.69 37.76
C ALA A 20 23.12 16.68 36.24
N VAL A 21 24.32 16.56 35.67
CA VAL A 21 24.49 16.41 34.22
C VAL A 21 23.76 15.11 33.89
N LEU A 22 22.55 15.25 33.36
CA LEU A 22 21.82 14.17 32.74
C LEU A 22 22.60 13.81 31.49
N THR A 23 23.61 12.96 31.67
CA THR A 23 24.40 12.40 30.59
C THR A 23 23.47 11.46 29.84
N VAL A 24 22.77 11.99 28.83
CA VAL A 24 22.02 11.15 27.90
C VAL A 24 23.09 10.33 27.17
N PRO A 25 23.13 8.99 27.34
CA PRO A 25 24.28 8.18 26.91
C PRO A 25 24.49 8.19 25.40
N LEU A 26 23.47 8.60 24.64
CA LEU A 26 23.45 8.60 23.19
C LEU A 26 22.97 9.94 22.65
N PRO A 27 23.62 10.46 21.59
CA PRO A 27 23.09 11.58 20.83
C PRO A 27 21.64 11.33 20.39
N ARG A 28 20.84 12.39 20.33
CA ARG A 28 19.44 12.32 19.85
C ARG A 28 19.32 11.68 18.47
N SER A 29 20.31 11.91 17.59
CA SER A 29 20.38 11.29 16.27
C SER A 29 20.51 9.77 16.34
N SER A 30 21.39 9.26 17.21
CA SER A 30 21.58 7.83 17.48
C SER A 30 20.29 7.18 17.98
N SER A 31 19.65 7.79 18.99
CA SER A 31 18.37 7.31 19.52
C SER A 31 17.26 7.27 18.46
N LYS A 32 17.18 8.29 17.60
CA LYS A 32 16.23 8.33 16.48
C LYS A 32 16.51 7.24 15.45
N GLN A 33 17.77 7.00 15.10
CA GLN A 33 18.16 5.98 14.14
C GLN A 33 17.83 4.59 14.67
N ASP A 34 18.17 4.31 15.92
CA ASP A 34 17.89 3.07 16.61
C ASP A 34 16.38 2.78 16.69
N LEU A 35 15.56 3.77 17.06
CA LEU A 35 14.11 3.65 17.03
C LEU A 35 13.58 3.33 15.62
N LYS A 36 14.09 4.02 14.60
CA LYS A 36 13.72 3.78 13.20
C LYS A 36 14.08 2.35 12.75
N HIS A 37 15.26 1.85 13.10
CA HIS A 37 15.67 0.49 12.79
C HIS A 37 14.77 -0.55 13.46
N ARG A 38 14.47 -0.38 14.75
CA ARG A 38 13.54 -1.27 15.47
C ARG A 38 12.14 -1.24 14.88
N ALA A 39 11.63 -0.05 14.56
CA ALA A 39 10.32 0.11 13.94
C ALA A 39 10.24 -0.60 12.58
N LEU A 40 11.25 -0.41 11.72
CA LEU A 40 11.33 -1.10 10.42
C LEU A 40 11.45 -2.62 10.57
N ALA A 41 12.28 -3.11 11.50
CA ALA A 41 12.40 -4.54 11.74
C ALA A 41 11.08 -5.17 12.24
N LYS A 42 10.38 -4.49 13.16
CA LYS A 42 9.06 -4.92 13.63
C LYS A 42 8.02 -4.90 12.50
N TRP A 43 8.06 -3.89 11.64
CA TRP A 43 7.16 -3.81 10.48
C TRP A 43 7.45 -4.91 9.47
N GLN A 44 8.73 -5.15 9.15
CA GLN A 44 9.14 -6.23 8.24
C GLN A 44 8.65 -7.59 8.73
N ARG A 45 8.81 -7.92 10.02
CA ARG A 45 8.28 -9.19 10.57
C ARG A 45 6.78 -9.33 10.35
N ARG A 46 6.01 -8.29 10.69
CA ARG A 46 4.55 -8.29 10.45
C ARG A 46 4.18 -8.40 8.97
N TRP A 47 5.02 -7.88 8.10
CA TRP A 47 4.83 -7.92 6.66
C TRP A 47 5.10 -9.32 6.11
N ASP A 48 6.16 -9.98 6.57
CA ASP A 48 6.50 -11.36 6.20
C ASP A 48 5.51 -12.39 6.76
N ASP A 49 5.01 -12.18 7.99
CA ASP A 49 4.03 -13.07 8.63
C ASP A 49 2.57 -12.81 8.17
N GLY A 50 2.36 -11.81 7.32
CA GLY A 50 1.03 -11.37 6.90
C GLY A 50 0.35 -12.34 5.93
N ILE A 51 -0.82 -12.86 6.30
CA ILE A 51 -1.61 -13.77 5.44
C ILE A 51 -2.47 -13.06 4.38
N HIS A 52 -2.69 -11.74 4.51
CA HIS A 52 -3.53 -10.95 3.61
C HIS A 52 -2.67 -10.00 2.76
N GLY A 53 -3.16 -9.62 1.58
CA GLY A 53 -2.47 -8.65 0.72
C GLY A 53 -1.29 -9.24 -0.06
N HIS A 54 -1.32 -10.55 -0.31
CA HIS A 54 -0.29 -11.32 -1.02
C HIS A 54 0.20 -10.63 -2.30
N SER A 55 -0.70 -10.04 -3.11
CA SER A 55 -0.33 -9.32 -4.33
C SER A 55 0.59 -8.12 -4.08
N THR A 56 0.44 -7.41 -2.96
CA THR A 56 1.33 -6.29 -2.59
C THR A 56 2.65 -6.82 -2.05
N TYR A 57 2.63 -7.91 -1.28
CA TYR A 57 3.82 -8.60 -0.79
C TYR A 57 4.73 -9.07 -1.94
N GLU A 58 4.15 -9.65 -2.99
CA GLU A 58 4.90 -10.12 -4.17
C GLU A 58 5.70 -9.02 -4.86
N ILE A 59 5.23 -7.78 -4.77
CA ILE A 59 5.89 -6.62 -5.40
C ILE A 59 6.86 -5.96 -4.41
N ILE A 60 6.42 -5.76 -3.17
CA ILE A 60 7.20 -5.09 -2.11
C ILE A 60 7.53 -6.13 -1.04
N LYS A 61 8.54 -6.99 -1.27
CA LYS A 61 8.96 -7.99 -0.26
C LYS A 61 9.65 -7.35 0.95
N LYS A 62 10.32 -6.21 0.74
CA LYS A 62 11.00 -5.47 1.82
C LYS A 62 10.33 -4.15 2.08
N VAL A 63 9.86 -3.95 3.31
CA VAL A 63 9.29 -2.67 3.74
C VAL A 63 10.38 -1.62 3.80
N GLY A 64 10.01 -0.38 3.49
CA GLY A 64 10.94 0.73 3.48
C GLY A 64 10.22 2.05 3.64
N LEU A 65 11.00 3.10 3.89
CA LEU A 65 10.47 4.47 3.98
C LEU A 65 10.46 5.19 2.64
N ARG A 66 10.98 4.56 1.58
CA ARG A 66 10.98 5.14 0.24
C ARG A 66 9.58 5.00 -0.35
N ASN A 67 9.04 6.10 -0.88
CA ASN A 67 7.81 6.07 -1.64
C ASN A 67 8.11 5.54 -3.06
N HIS A 68 7.24 4.68 -3.57
CA HIS A 68 7.31 4.17 -4.93
C HIS A 68 6.70 5.13 -5.97
N ASN A 69 5.98 6.17 -5.54
CA ASN A 69 5.33 7.18 -6.38
C ASN A 69 4.46 6.59 -7.49
N TRP A 70 3.78 5.48 -7.21
CA TRP A 70 2.86 4.85 -8.15
C TRP A 70 1.58 5.67 -8.31
N PRO A 71 1.00 5.72 -9.53
CA PRO A 71 -0.29 6.36 -9.73
C PRO A 71 -1.39 5.62 -8.96
N ARG A 72 -2.44 6.35 -8.58
CA ARG A 72 -3.56 5.84 -7.78
C ARG A 72 -4.14 4.53 -8.35
N GLN A 73 -4.38 4.48 -9.66
CA GLN A 73 -4.95 3.32 -10.34
C GLN A 73 -4.05 2.08 -10.20
N LEU A 74 -2.73 2.25 -10.31
CA LEU A 74 -1.81 1.14 -10.13
C LEU A 74 -1.83 0.64 -8.67
N ILE A 75 -1.85 1.55 -7.69
CA ILE A 75 -1.95 1.18 -6.27
C ILE A 75 -3.24 0.38 -6.02
N GLN A 76 -4.35 0.85 -6.57
CA GLN A 76 -5.65 0.20 -6.50
C GLN A 76 -5.64 -1.21 -7.09
N PHE A 77 -5.03 -1.36 -8.28
CA PHE A 77 -4.87 -2.66 -8.92
C PHE A 77 -4.02 -3.64 -8.07
N ILE A 78 -2.86 -3.19 -7.59
CA ILE A 78 -1.94 -4.03 -6.81
C ILE A 78 -2.56 -4.48 -5.49
N THR A 79 -3.24 -3.57 -4.80
CA THR A 79 -3.84 -3.84 -3.49
C THR A 79 -5.19 -4.55 -3.59
N GLY A 80 -5.72 -4.76 -4.80
CA GLY A 80 -7.06 -5.32 -4.98
C GLY A 80 -8.19 -4.33 -4.61
N HIS A 81 -7.88 -3.04 -4.46
CA HIS A 81 -8.82 -1.99 -4.02
C HIS A 81 -9.46 -1.25 -5.18
N VAL A 82 -10.70 -1.53 -5.54
CA VAL A 82 -11.50 -0.88 -6.61
C VAL A 82 -12.99 -1.22 -6.36
N PRO A 83 -13.96 -0.71 -7.13
CA PRO A 83 -15.28 -1.33 -7.31
C PRO A 83 -15.23 -2.77 -7.90
N PHE A 84 -14.27 -3.60 -7.50
CA PHE A 84 -14.27 -5.02 -7.87
C PHE A 84 -15.23 -5.79 -6.96
N PRO A 85 -16.11 -6.65 -7.52
CA PRO A 85 -17.06 -7.43 -6.73
C PRO A 85 -16.41 -8.22 -5.61
N SER A 86 -15.28 -8.89 -5.89
CA SER A 86 -14.54 -9.67 -4.86
C SER A 86 -14.07 -8.83 -3.67
N TYR A 87 -13.65 -7.59 -3.92
CA TYR A 87 -13.25 -6.65 -2.87
C TYR A 87 -14.47 -6.14 -2.10
N LEU A 88 -15.52 -5.71 -2.80
CA LEU A 88 -16.74 -5.17 -2.18
C LEU A 88 -17.48 -6.22 -1.35
N PHE A 89 -17.55 -7.47 -1.83
CA PHE A 89 -18.12 -8.61 -1.12
C PHE A 89 -17.45 -8.85 0.23
N ARG A 90 -16.11 -8.78 0.28
CA ARG A 90 -15.34 -8.93 1.52
C ARG A 90 -15.78 -7.93 2.60
N PHE A 91 -16.20 -6.73 2.20
CA PHE A 91 -16.70 -5.69 3.09
C PHE A 91 -18.23 -5.61 3.17
N ARG A 92 -18.94 -6.62 2.65
CA ARG A 92 -20.41 -6.70 2.65
C ARG A 92 -21.07 -5.50 1.97
N LYS A 93 -20.43 -4.98 0.91
CA LYS A 93 -20.93 -3.87 0.08
C LYS A 93 -21.43 -4.32 -1.29
N HIS A 94 -21.35 -5.62 -1.57
CA HIS A 94 -21.84 -6.25 -2.79
C HIS A 94 -22.35 -7.65 -2.44
N PRO A 95 -23.44 -8.15 -3.09
CA PRO A 95 -24.07 -9.41 -2.73
C PRO A 95 -23.21 -10.64 -3.03
N ASP A 96 -22.40 -10.61 -4.09
CA ASP A 96 -21.52 -11.71 -4.48
C ASP A 96 -20.07 -11.26 -4.78
N ASN A 97 -19.16 -12.21 -4.92
CA ASN A 97 -17.75 -11.96 -5.28
C ASN A 97 -17.47 -12.10 -6.78
N CYS A 98 -18.51 -12.17 -7.61
CA CYS A 98 -18.41 -12.52 -9.03
C CYS A 98 -18.50 -11.29 -9.93
N CYS A 99 -17.90 -11.36 -11.11
CA CYS A 99 -18.19 -10.40 -12.18
C CYS A 99 -19.56 -10.70 -12.82
N ALA A 100 -20.03 -9.81 -13.70
CA ALA A 100 -21.30 -9.97 -14.41
C ALA A 100 -21.42 -11.31 -15.19
N PHE A 101 -20.31 -11.95 -15.52
CA PHE A 101 -20.25 -13.26 -16.20
C PHE A 101 -20.04 -14.44 -15.24
N ARG A 102 -20.36 -14.29 -13.95
CA ARG A 102 -20.29 -15.34 -12.89
C ARG A 102 -18.88 -15.88 -12.58
N GLU A 103 -17.84 -15.32 -13.17
CA GLU A 103 -16.44 -15.61 -12.84
C GLU A 103 -15.95 -14.76 -11.65
N PRO A 104 -14.84 -15.10 -10.98
CA PRO A 104 -14.33 -14.32 -9.85
C PRO A 104 -14.05 -12.86 -10.23
N GLY A 105 -14.71 -11.91 -9.56
CA GLY A 105 -14.59 -10.47 -9.81
C GLY A 105 -13.31 -9.86 -9.23
N THR A 106 -12.15 -10.43 -9.53
CA THR A 106 -10.82 -10.02 -9.02
C THR A 106 -10.08 -9.12 -10.01
N THR A 107 -9.13 -8.30 -9.53
CA THR A 107 -8.22 -7.52 -10.39
C THR A 107 -7.57 -8.37 -11.47
N PHE A 108 -7.09 -9.55 -11.09
CA PHE A 108 -6.43 -10.50 -11.98
C PHE A 108 -7.38 -10.94 -13.10
N HIS A 109 -8.61 -11.34 -12.77
CA HIS A 109 -9.62 -11.72 -13.75
C HIS A 109 -9.89 -10.60 -14.76
N TYR A 110 -10.11 -9.36 -14.30
CA TYR A 110 -10.31 -8.22 -15.19
C TYR A 110 -9.09 -7.90 -16.07
N ALA A 111 -7.88 -8.14 -15.57
CA ALA A 111 -6.66 -7.90 -16.33
C ALA A 111 -6.33 -9.01 -17.34
N THR A 112 -6.88 -10.22 -17.22
CA THR A 112 -6.41 -11.36 -18.04
C THR A 112 -7.50 -12.16 -18.75
N LYS A 113 -8.75 -12.15 -18.26
CA LYS A 113 -9.79 -13.12 -18.67
C LYS A 113 -11.20 -12.53 -18.82
N CYS A 114 -11.53 -11.44 -18.14
CA CYS A 114 -12.91 -10.93 -18.12
C CYS A 114 -13.40 -10.47 -19.50
N HIS A 115 -14.58 -10.94 -19.92
CA HIS A 115 -15.20 -10.55 -21.18
C HIS A 115 -15.44 -9.03 -21.29
N LEU A 116 -15.78 -8.36 -20.18
CA LEU A 116 -16.03 -6.91 -20.15
C LEU A 116 -14.79 -6.07 -20.48
N THR A 117 -13.59 -6.62 -20.32
CA THR A 117 -12.33 -5.87 -20.42
C THR A 117 -11.37 -6.46 -21.44
N PHE A 118 -11.89 -7.17 -22.44
CA PHE A 118 -11.12 -7.85 -23.48
C PHE A 118 -10.03 -6.97 -24.12
N SER A 119 -10.35 -5.73 -24.49
CA SER A 119 -9.39 -4.79 -25.09
C SER A 119 -8.21 -4.43 -24.18
N TYR A 120 -8.35 -4.62 -22.87
CA TYR A 120 -7.35 -4.30 -21.86
C TYR A 120 -6.58 -5.52 -21.35
N HIS A 121 -6.81 -6.71 -21.91
CA HIS A 121 -6.17 -7.93 -21.43
C HIS A 121 -4.65 -7.88 -21.56
N LEU A 122 -3.99 -8.26 -20.47
CA LEU A 122 -2.61 -8.71 -20.44
C LEU A 122 -2.58 -10.22 -20.63
N LYS A 123 -1.44 -10.74 -21.10
CA LYS A 123 -1.23 -12.19 -21.18
C LYS A 123 -1.39 -12.79 -19.78
N CYS A 124 -2.26 -13.78 -19.65
CA CYS A 124 -2.42 -14.55 -18.42
C CYS A 124 -1.09 -15.25 -18.10
N PRO A 125 -0.45 -14.98 -16.95
CA PRO A 125 0.73 -15.71 -16.54
C PRO A 125 0.35 -17.14 -16.10
N ALA A 126 1.32 -18.05 -16.14
CA ALA A 126 1.24 -19.29 -15.37
C ALA A 126 1.46 -19.00 -13.87
N ASP A 127 0.98 -19.86 -12.99
CA ASP A 127 0.98 -19.63 -11.54
C ASP A 127 2.38 -19.29 -10.98
N GLN A 128 3.40 -20.04 -11.43
CA GLN A 128 4.80 -19.81 -11.05
C GLN A 128 5.38 -18.45 -11.51
N HIS A 129 4.69 -17.74 -12.41
CA HIS A 129 5.12 -16.46 -12.99
C HIS A 129 4.28 -15.26 -12.53
N ILE A 130 3.34 -15.45 -11.59
CA ILE A 130 2.50 -14.36 -11.08
C ILE A 130 3.34 -13.22 -10.49
N GLU A 131 4.36 -13.53 -9.70
CA GLU A 131 5.27 -12.53 -9.12
C GLU A 131 5.97 -11.70 -10.21
N ALA A 132 6.58 -12.37 -11.18
CA ALA A 132 7.27 -11.72 -12.28
C ALA A 132 6.32 -10.86 -13.13
N TRP A 133 5.09 -11.35 -13.34
CA TRP A 133 4.05 -10.64 -14.05
C TRP A 133 3.62 -9.36 -13.30
N LEU A 134 3.37 -9.42 -11.99
CA LEU A 134 3.04 -8.25 -11.18
C LEU A 134 4.18 -7.21 -11.20
N LYS A 135 5.43 -7.64 -11.04
CA LYS A 135 6.60 -6.74 -11.15
C LYS A 135 6.73 -6.13 -12.54
N SER A 136 6.38 -6.87 -13.59
CA SER A 136 6.41 -6.35 -14.96
C SER A 136 5.44 -5.18 -15.12
N ILE A 137 4.26 -5.25 -14.51
CA ILE A 137 3.25 -4.19 -14.53
C ILE A 137 3.78 -2.93 -13.84
N THR A 138 4.50 -3.05 -12.72
CA THR A 138 5.04 -1.87 -12.02
C THR A 138 6.22 -1.25 -12.73
N ASN A 139 7.04 -2.07 -13.39
CA ASN A 139 8.33 -1.66 -13.95
C ASN A 139 8.25 -1.25 -15.43
N HIS A 140 7.29 -1.77 -16.20
CA HIS A 140 7.14 -1.42 -17.62
C HIS A 140 6.02 -0.42 -17.85
N ARG A 141 6.37 0.75 -18.42
CA ARG A 141 5.43 1.86 -18.65
C ARG A 141 4.22 1.46 -19.48
N LEU A 142 4.38 0.64 -20.52
CA LEU A 142 3.27 0.24 -21.39
C LEU A 142 2.26 -0.66 -20.67
N LEU A 143 2.74 -1.67 -19.93
CA LEU A 143 1.88 -2.55 -19.13
C LEU A 143 1.18 -1.76 -18.02
N ARG A 144 1.91 -0.85 -17.37
CA ARG A 144 1.34 0.06 -16.37
C ARG A 144 0.21 0.90 -16.95
N ASN A 145 0.43 1.54 -18.10
CA ASN A 145 -0.58 2.38 -18.73
C ASN A 145 -1.83 1.57 -19.10
N LYS A 146 -1.65 0.34 -19.61
CA LYS A 146 -2.76 -0.55 -19.92
C LYS A 146 -3.61 -0.90 -18.68
N ILE A 147 -2.98 -1.08 -17.52
CA ILE A 147 -3.68 -1.25 -16.23
C ILE A 147 -4.38 0.03 -15.76
N ILE A 148 -3.77 1.20 -15.98
CA ILE A 148 -4.40 2.48 -15.67
C ILE A 148 -5.66 2.67 -16.53
N ASP A 149 -5.58 2.40 -17.82
CA ASP A 149 -6.71 2.51 -18.75
C ASP A 149 -7.83 1.53 -18.40
N LEU A 150 -7.46 0.28 -18.05
CA LEU A 150 -8.39 -0.72 -17.51
C LEU A 150 -9.16 -0.19 -16.29
N LEU A 151 -8.46 0.39 -15.31
CA LEU A 151 -9.10 0.89 -14.10
C LEU A 151 -9.95 2.14 -14.34
N ASN A 152 -9.52 3.02 -15.26
CA ASN A 152 -10.33 4.16 -15.66
C ASN A 152 -11.64 3.68 -16.30
N PHE A 153 -11.57 2.68 -17.20
CA PHE A 153 -12.75 2.06 -17.79
C PHE A 153 -13.69 1.47 -16.73
N ILE A 154 -13.17 0.64 -15.83
CA ILE A 154 -13.95 0.01 -14.75
C ILE A 154 -14.61 1.05 -13.85
N THR A 155 -13.89 2.12 -13.50
CA THR A 155 -14.44 3.19 -12.66
C THR A 155 -15.54 3.97 -13.38
N SER A 156 -15.41 4.19 -14.68
CA SER A 156 -16.45 4.85 -15.48
C SER A 156 -17.68 3.95 -15.74
N GLN A 157 -17.55 2.64 -15.55
CA GLN A 157 -18.62 1.65 -15.71
C GLN A 157 -19.09 1.08 -14.36
N GLU A 158 -18.91 1.83 -13.26
CA GLU A 158 -19.19 1.37 -11.90
C GLU A 158 -20.65 0.87 -11.73
N ASP A 159 -21.60 1.47 -12.45
CA ASP A 159 -23.01 1.05 -12.42
C ASP A 159 -23.23 -0.34 -13.06
N LEU A 160 -22.52 -0.66 -14.14
CA LEU A 160 -22.59 -1.98 -14.79
C LEU A 160 -21.93 -3.10 -13.96
N LEU A 161 -21.02 -2.72 -13.06
CA LEU A 161 -20.33 -3.65 -12.18
C LEU A 161 -21.13 -3.93 -10.91
N LYS A 162 -22.07 -3.04 -10.55
CA LYS A 162 -22.97 -3.14 -9.40
C LYS A 162 -24.38 -3.60 -9.77
N SER A 163 -24.76 -3.57 -11.06
CA SER A 163 -26.10 -3.95 -11.47
C SER A 163 -26.30 -5.46 -11.28
N GLU A 164 -27.28 -5.83 -10.46
CA GLU A 164 -27.89 -7.14 -10.46
C GLU A 164 -28.36 -7.44 -11.90
N GLN A 165 -27.99 -8.61 -12.43
CA GLN A 165 -28.65 -9.09 -13.65
C GLN A 165 -30.14 -9.32 -13.32
N PRO A 166 -31.08 -8.86 -14.16
CA PRO A 166 -32.48 -9.23 -13.99
C PRO A 166 -32.61 -10.75 -14.11
N GLU A 167 -33.47 -11.32 -13.25
CA GLU A 167 -33.81 -12.74 -13.18
C GLU A 167 -34.17 -13.36 -14.54
#